data_AF-A0A378AKY9-F1
#
_entry.id   AF-A0A378AKY9-F1
#
_cell.length_a   1.000
_cell.length_b   1.000
_cell.length_c   1.000
_cell.angle_alpha   90.00
_cell.angle_beta   90.00
_cell.angle_gamma   90.00
#
_symmetry.space_group_name_H-M   'P 1'
#
loop_
_entity.id
_entity.type
_entity.pdbx_description
1 polymer ?
#
loop_
_entity_poly.entity_id
_entity_poly.type
_entity_poly.pdbx_seq_one_letter_code
_entity_poly.pdbx_strand_id
1 'polypeptide(L)'
;MCNIRTPGSWSAKEDSPFLPFDCSQIVWNDAPPLPLPESDIVSKATALMQSVQRQLHPETDDDSRVSPALRSAIQKSGMVLLDDFGDIVQKTNDLCSAKDDCLRLKNALVNLGNTRNWETLTKRATAGKLDGVNVLLRPVSAESLENLVTTSTAPFVIRETSRAAQALNSPAPGGFLIASDEGSVLVNQPWPAVSLYDYPAHEQWGRTAAAGRYAHAYPLPCRRYRYQPVY
;
A
#
# COMPACT_ATOMS: atom_id res chain seq x y z
N MET A 1 -12.03 10.16 -21.48
CA MET A 1 -11.68 9.17 -20.43
C MET A 1 -12.85 8.20 -20.25
N CYS A 2 -12.64 6.90 -20.04
CA CYS A 2 -13.73 6.04 -19.56
C CYS A 2 -14.19 6.51 -18.17
N ASN A 3 -15.49 6.47 -17.90
CA ASN A 3 -16.03 6.82 -16.59
C ASN A 3 -15.80 5.68 -15.60
N ILE A 4 -15.88 5.99 -14.31
CA ILE A 4 -16.01 4.98 -13.26
C ILE A 4 -17.27 5.36 -12.50
N ARG A 5 -18.24 4.44 -12.45
CA ARG A 5 -19.62 4.73 -12.05
C ARG A 5 -19.72 5.47 -10.71
N THR A 6 -20.50 6.56 -10.68
CA THR A 6 -21.04 7.18 -9.46
C THR A 6 -22.52 6.76 -9.28
N PRO A 7 -22.96 6.21 -8.12
CA PRO A 7 -24.31 5.68 -7.98
C PRO A 7 -25.38 6.76 -7.72
N GLY A 8 -26.41 6.77 -8.58
CA GLY A 8 -27.77 7.28 -8.32
C GLY A 8 -28.88 6.30 -8.76
N SER A 9 -28.50 5.18 -9.38
CA SER A 9 -29.39 4.06 -9.70
C SER A 9 -28.67 2.77 -9.33
N TRP A 10 -29.09 2.11 -8.26
CA TRP A 10 -28.50 0.87 -7.79
C TRP A 10 -29.59 -0.18 -7.56
N SER A 11 -29.31 -1.42 -7.98
CA SER A 11 -29.79 -2.61 -7.28
C SER A 11 -28.59 -3.53 -7.10
N ALA A 12 -28.25 -3.77 -5.84
CA ALA A 12 -27.12 -4.56 -5.37
C ALA A 12 -27.18 -6.04 -5.76
N LYS A 13 -26.01 -6.60 -6.05
CA LYS A 13 -25.42 -7.69 -5.24
C LYS A 13 -23.91 -7.39 -5.17
N GLU A 14 -23.48 -6.50 -4.29
CA GLU A 14 -23.04 -6.69 -2.88
C GLU A 14 -21.54 -6.99 -2.67
N ASP A 15 -20.77 -7.60 -3.60
CA ASP A 15 -19.38 -8.00 -3.27
C ASP A 15 -18.34 -7.87 -4.42
N SER A 16 -18.02 -6.65 -4.87
CA SER A 16 -16.62 -6.36 -5.27
C SER A 16 -16.34 -4.85 -5.30
N PRO A 17 -15.45 -4.31 -4.44
CA PRO A 17 -15.35 -2.87 -4.22
C PRO A 17 -14.52 -2.08 -5.25
N PHE A 18 -13.91 -2.69 -6.28
CA PHE A 18 -13.26 -1.99 -7.41
C PHE A 18 -13.63 -2.65 -8.73
N LEU A 19 -14.31 -1.92 -9.61
CA LEU A 19 -14.39 -2.26 -11.02
C LEU A 19 -13.25 -1.51 -11.74
N PRO A 20 -12.40 -2.19 -12.53
CA PRO A 20 -11.56 -1.48 -13.49
C PRO A 20 -12.47 -0.68 -14.44
N PHE A 21 -11.92 0.41 -15.01
CA PHE A 21 -12.63 1.41 -15.83
C PHE A 21 -13.89 0.86 -16.52
N ASP A 22 -15.08 1.32 -16.11
CA ASP A 22 -16.33 0.98 -16.81
C ASP A 22 -16.41 1.84 -18.07
N CYS A 23 -15.87 1.28 -19.15
CA CYS A 23 -15.82 1.95 -20.43
C CYS A 23 -17.16 1.93 -21.19
N SER A 24 -18.27 1.53 -20.57
CA SER A 24 -19.62 1.80 -21.14
C SER A 24 -19.99 3.28 -21.12
N GLN A 25 -19.20 4.10 -20.42
CA GLN A 25 -19.36 5.55 -20.39
C GLN A 25 -18.00 6.22 -20.60
N ILE A 26 -17.98 7.34 -21.31
CA ILE A 26 -16.79 8.16 -21.59
C ILE A 26 -17.08 9.59 -21.17
N VAL A 27 -16.26 10.12 -20.27
CA VAL A 27 -16.18 11.54 -19.94
C VAL A 27 -15.31 12.23 -20.98
N TRP A 28 -15.90 13.13 -21.76
CA TRP A 28 -15.20 14.01 -22.68
C TRP A 28 -15.06 15.39 -22.05
N ASN A 29 -13.86 15.75 -21.61
CA ASN A 29 -13.56 17.08 -21.11
C ASN A 29 -12.12 17.48 -21.46
N ASP A 30 -11.85 18.79 -21.44
CA ASP A 30 -10.50 19.37 -21.55
C ASP A 30 -9.91 19.70 -20.17
N ALA A 31 -10.46 19.09 -19.12
CA ALA A 31 -10.02 19.34 -17.75
C ALA A 31 -8.62 18.73 -17.51
N PRO A 32 -7.78 19.37 -16.68
CA PRO A 32 -6.52 18.76 -16.27
C PRO A 32 -6.76 17.38 -15.64
N PRO A 33 -5.93 16.37 -15.94
CA PRO A 33 -6.06 15.07 -15.32
C PRO A 33 -5.89 15.20 -13.80
N LEU A 34 -6.75 14.51 -13.04
CA LEU A 34 -6.71 14.49 -11.58
C LEU A 34 -5.32 14.09 -11.09
N PRO A 35 -4.74 14.74 -10.08
CA PRO A 35 -3.39 14.43 -9.60
C PRO A 35 -3.25 12.96 -9.19
N LEU A 36 -2.03 12.44 -9.34
CA LEU A 36 -1.71 11.09 -8.88
C LEU A 36 -2.01 10.96 -7.39
N PRO A 37 -2.56 9.82 -6.94
CA PRO A 37 -2.81 9.61 -5.53
C PRO A 37 -1.48 9.54 -4.77
N GLU A 38 -1.31 10.46 -3.84
CA GLU A 38 -0.20 10.50 -2.89
C GLU A 38 -0.77 10.33 -1.47
N SER A 39 -0.09 9.56 -0.63
CA SER A 39 -0.49 9.35 0.77
C SER A 39 0.74 9.16 1.64
N ASP A 40 0.91 10.08 2.59
CA ASP A 40 1.96 10.01 3.61
C ASP A 40 1.73 8.81 4.55
N ILE A 41 0.47 8.49 4.83
CA ILE A 41 0.06 7.32 5.63
C ILE A 41 0.53 6.03 4.95
N VAL A 42 0.27 5.87 3.65
CA VAL A 42 0.73 4.67 2.93
C VAL A 42 2.25 4.62 2.88
N SER A 43 2.91 5.77 2.66
CA SER A 43 4.37 5.85 2.67
C SER A 43 4.96 5.39 4.01
N LYS A 44 4.38 5.82 5.14
CA LYS A 44 4.76 5.39 6.49
C LYS A 44 4.50 3.89 6.71
N ALA A 45 3.35 3.40 6.26
CA ALA A 45 2.99 1.98 6.38
C ALA A 45 3.94 1.07 5.60
N THR A 46 4.24 1.43 4.34
CA THR A 46 5.18 0.71 3.49
C THR A 46 6.60 0.77 4.08
N ALA A 47 7.04 1.93 4.58
CA ALA A 47 8.35 2.06 5.21
C ALA A 47 8.50 1.18 6.46
N LEU A 48 7.45 1.05 7.28
CA LEU A 48 7.42 0.14 8.42
C LEU A 48 7.53 -1.32 7.99
N MET A 49 6.70 -1.75 7.02
CA MET A 49 6.71 -3.12 6.51
C MET A 49 8.07 -3.49 5.91
N GLN A 50 8.63 -2.61 5.08
CA GLN A 50 9.95 -2.81 4.47
C GLN A 50 11.06 -2.86 5.51
N SER A 51 11.02 -2.02 6.55
CA SER A 51 12.01 -2.08 7.63
C SER A 51 11.99 -3.43 8.34
N VAL A 52 10.80 -3.91 8.70
CA VAL A 52 10.65 -5.19 9.39
C VAL A 52 11.09 -6.34 8.48
N GLN A 53 10.65 -6.36 7.22
CA GLN A 53 11.02 -7.41 6.26
C GLN A 53 12.53 -7.45 6.03
N ARG A 54 13.18 -6.29 5.87
CA ARG A 54 14.62 -6.16 5.69
C ARG A 54 15.41 -6.71 6.88
N GLN A 55 14.96 -6.40 8.10
CA GLN A 55 15.66 -6.86 9.30
C GLN A 55 15.43 -8.35 9.59
N LEU A 56 14.24 -8.88 9.27
CA LEU A 56 13.92 -10.30 9.48
C LEU A 56 14.51 -11.21 8.39
N HIS A 57 14.57 -10.72 7.16
CA HIS A 57 15.07 -11.43 5.98
C HIS A 57 16.16 -10.59 5.29
N PRO A 58 17.33 -10.40 5.93
CA PRO A 58 18.39 -9.58 5.35
C PRO A 58 18.99 -10.28 4.13
N GLU A 59 19.03 -9.56 3.01
CA GLU A 59 19.78 -9.97 1.83
C GLU A 59 21.29 -9.89 2.10
N THR A 60 22.08 -10.62 1.31
CA THR A 60 23.54 -10.77 1.54
C THR A 60 24.35 -9.47 1.48
N ASP A 61 23.79 -8.39 0.94
CA ASP A 61 24.47 -7.13 0.63
C ASP A 61 23.91 -5.93 1.43
N ASP A 62 23.05 -6.17 2.42
CA ASP A 62 22.51 -5.08 3.24
C ASP A 62 23.57 -4.51 4.20
N ASP A 63 23.65 -3.17 4.25
CA ASP A 63 24.46 -2.34 5.18
C ASP A 63 23.98 -2.49 6.65
N SER A 64 23.84 -3.73 7.10
CA SER A 64 23.42 -4.01 8.45
C SER A 64 24.61 -3.76 9.38
N ARG A 65 24.32 -3.13 10.53
CA ARG A 65 25.29 -2.58 11.49
C ARG A 65 26.13 -3.63 12.24
N VAL A 66 26.10 -4.87 11.78
CA VAL A 66 26.65 -6.07 12.43
C VAL A 66 27.67 -6.73 11.50
N SER A 67 28.69 -7.40 12.04
CA SER A 67 29.66 -8.10 11.20
C SER A 67 29.01 -9.30 10.49
N PRO A 68 29.34 -9.57 9.21
CA PRO A 68 28.81 -10.72 8.46
C PRO A 68 29.04 -12.07 9.17
N ALA A 69 30.15 -12.20 9.90
CA ALA A 69 30.48 -13.40 10.68
C ALA A 69 29.52 -13.64 11.85
N LEU A 70 29.10 -12.58 12.56
CA LEU A 70 28.15 -12.69 13.66
C LEU A 70 26.75 -13.00 13.13
N ARG A 71 26.34 -12.40 12.01
CA ARG A 71 25.08 -12.74 11.33
C ARG A 71 25.03 -14.20 10.89
N SER A 72 26.10 -14.69 10.26
CA SER A 72 26.20 -16.10 9.83
C SER A 72 26.15 -17.07 11.02
N ALA A 73 26.77 -16.72 12.15
CA ALA A 73 26.71 -17.53 13.37
C ALA A 73 25.30 -17.57 13.98
N ILE A 74 24.59 -16.44 13.96
CA ILE A 74 23.21 -16.34 14.47
C ILE A 74 22.23 -17.10 13.56
N GLN A 75 22.35 -16.96 12.24
CA GLN A 75 21.55 -17.74 11.29
C GLN A 75 21.82 -19.24 11.43
N LYS A 76 23.09 -19.66 11.61
CA LYS A 76 23.45 -21.06 11.89
C LYS A 76 22.85 -21.57 13.21
N SER A 77 22.64 -20.69 14.18
CA SER A 77 21.95 -21.02 15.43
C SER A 77 20.42 -21.07 15.31
N GLY A 78 19.87 -20.77 14.13
CA GLY A 78 18.43 -20.75 13.86
C GLY A 78 17.71 -19.59 14.54
N MET A 79 18.42 -18.53 14.92
CA MET A 79 17.85 -17.31 15.48
C MET A 79 17.83 -16.20 14.43
N VAL A 80 16.89 -15.27 14.57
CA VAL A 80 16.78 -14.07 13.73
C VAL A 80 17.20 -12.86 14.56
N LEU A 81 18.03 -12.00 14.00
CA LEU A 81 18.52 -10.79 14.68
C LEU A 81 17.85 -9.56 14.07
N LEU A 82 17.18 -8.77 14.91
CA LEU A 82 16.82 -7.38 14.59
C LEU A 82 17.98 -6.49 15.01
N ASP A 83 18.65 -5.87 14.04
CA ASP A 83 19.83 -5.02 14.22
C ASP A 83 19.48 -3.54 14.42
N ASP A 84 18.27 -3.12 14.05
CA ASP A 84 17.77 -1.76 14.25
C ASP A 84 16.34 -1.78 14.80
N PHE A 85 16.22 -2.27 16.02
CA PHE A 85 14.93 -2.29 16.73
C PHE A 85 14.38 -0.87 16.96
N GLY A 86 15.26 0.14 17.08
CA GLY A 86 14.87 1.54 17.24
C GLY A 86 14.08 2.07 16.04
N ASP A 87 14.55 1.78 14.83
CA ASP A 87 13.88 2.17 13.58
C ASP A 87 12.44 1.61 13.47
N ILE A 88 12.23 0.33 13.84
CA ILE A 88 10.89 -0.28 13.85
C ILE A 88 9.96 0.45 14.83
N VAL A 89 10.45 0.78 16.03
CA VAL A 89 9.68 1.52 17.04
C VAL A 89 9.31 2.91 16.54
N GLN A 90 10.26 3.64 15.94
CA GLN A 90 10.03 4.98 15.41
C GLN A 90 8.99 4.96 14.28
N LYS A 91 9.16 4.09 13.28
CA LYS A 91 8.22 3.94 12.16
C LYS A 91 6.83 3.50 12.61
N THR A 92 6.75 2.65 13.64
CA THR A 92 5.46 2.27 14.25
C THR A 92 4.81 3.47 14.95
N ASN A 93 5.58 4.32 15.63
CA ASN A 93 5.07 5.51 16.28
C ASN A 93 4.55 6.54 15.26
N ASP A 94 5.22 6.68 14.14
CA ASP A 94 4.85 7.62 13.06
C ASP A 94 3.57 7.21 12.34
N LEU A 95 3.33 5.91 12.16
CA LEU A 95 2.10 5.39 11.57
C LEU A 95 0.94 5.33 12.58
N CYS A 96 1.22 4.83 13.79
CA CYS A 96 0.23 4.53 14.81
C CYS A 96 0.21 5.61 15.91
N SER A 97 0.12 6.88 15.51
CA SER A 97 0.28 8.01 16.43
C SER A 97 -0.91 8.17 17.39
N ALA A 98 -2.11 7.71 17.03
CA ALA A 98 -3.25 7.76 17.93
C ALA A 98 -3.11 6.74 19.07
N LYS A 99 -3.72 7.04 20.23
CA LYS A 99 -3.60 6.22 21.43
C LYS A 99 -4.09 4.78 21.21
N ASP A 100 -5.19 4.63 20.47
CA ASP A 100 -5.87 3.35 20.26
C ASP A 100 -5.44 2.62 18.98
N ASP A 101 -4.54 3.23 18.18
CA ASP A 101 -4.01 2.59 16.98
C ASP A 101 -2.97 1.52 17.32
N CYS A 102 -3.02 0.40 16.59
CA CYS A 102 -2.01 -0.64 16.59
C CYS A 102 -1.68 -1.21 17.99
N LEU A 103 -2.66 -1.26 18.91
CA LEU A 103 -2.43 -1.68 20.31
C LEU A 103 -1.70 -3.03 20.43
N ARG A 104 -2.06 -4.01 19.59
CA ARG A 104 -1.40 -5.33 19.59
C ARG A 104 0.08 -5.23 19.21
N LEU A 105 0.39 -4.47 18.16
CA LEU A 105 1.77 -4.23 17.70
C LEU A 105 2.57 -3.46 18.75
N LYS A 106 2.02 -2.38 19.29
CA LYS A 106 2.67 -1.60 20.37
C LYS A 106 3.00 -2.46 21.58
N ASN A 107 2.07 -3.31 22.02
CA ASN A 107 2.30 -4.21 23.15
C ASN A 107 3.37 -5.26 22.86
N ALA A 108 3.37 -5.84 21.64
CA ALA A 108 4.41 -6.78 21.24
C ALA A 108 5.81 -6.12 21.26
N LEU A 109 5.94 -4.90 20.73
CA LEU A 109 7.19 -4.15 20.73
C LEU A 109 7.64 -3.75 22.14
N VAL A 110 6.71 -3.36 23.03
CA VAL A 110 7.02 -3.06 24.45
C VAL A 110 7.62 -4.28 25.16
N ASN A 111 7.06 -5.46 24.92
CA ASN A 111 7.55 -6.71 25.48
C ASN A 111 8.92 -7.09 24.90
N LEU A 112 9.13 -6.96 23.59
CA LEU A 112 10.41 -7.22 22.94
C LEU A 112 11.50 -6.24 23.40
N GLY A 113 11.16 -4.98 23.59
CA GLY A 113 12.06 -3.95 24.09
C GLY A 113 12.34 -4.00 25.60
N ASN A 114 11.71 -4.94 26.32
CA ASN A 114 11.77 -5.04 27.78
C ASN A 114 11.53 -3.69 28.49
N THR A 115 10.44 -3.02 28.11
CA THR A 115 10.07 -1.70 28.66
C THR A 115 8.70 -1.74 29.33
N ARG A 116 8.40 -0.74 30.16
CA ARG A 116 7.15 -0.69 30.94
C ARG A 116 5.94 -0.29 30.10
N ASN A 117 6.11 0.60 29.13
CA ASN A 117 5.02 1.11 28.30
C ASN A 117 5.55 1.69 26.98
N TRP A 118 4.63 1.91 26.03
CA TRP A 118 4.93 2.44 24.70
C TRP A 118 5.64 3.79 24.75
N GLU A 119 5.19 4.70 25.62
CA GLU A 119 5.77 6.05 25.73
C GLU A 119 7.24 6.04 26.18
N THR A 120 7.61 5.13 27.08
CA THR A 120 9.00 4.96 27.50
C THR A 120 9.84 4.37 26.38
N LEU A 121 9.28 3.42 25.63
CA LEU A 121 9.97 2.80 24.50
C LEU A 121 10.24 3.82 23.39
N THR A 122 9.24 4.61 23.00
CA THR A 122 9.39 5.63 21.95
C THR A 122 10.36 6.74 22.36
N LYS A 123 10.31 7.20 23.62
CA LYS A 123 11.30 8.15 24.16
C LYS A 123 12.73 7.62 24.11
N ARG A 124 12.93 6.33 24.35
CA ARG A 124 14.26 5.70 24.22
C ARG A 124 14.68 5.61 22.76
N ALA A 125 13.76 5.27 21.87
CA ALA A 125 14.01 5.19 20.44
C ALA A 125 14.42 6.56 19.86
N THR A 126 13.68 7.62 20.17
CA THR A 126 13.96 8.98 19.67
C THR A 126 15.23 9.59 20.25
N ALA A 127 15.59 9.22 21.48
CA ALA A 127 16.84 9.64 22.10
C ALA A 127 18.08 8.85 21.62
N GLY A 128 17.93 7.96 20.62
CA GLY A 128 19.01 7.09 20.15
C GLY A 128 19.47 6.04 21.18
N LYS A 129 18.75 5.85 22.28
CA LYS A 129 19.10 4.89 23.34
C LYS A 129 18.82 3.43 22.94
N LEU A 130 18.21 3.22 21.77
CA LEU A 130 18.02 1.91 21.16
C LEU A 130 19.02 1.65 20.02
N ASP A 131 19.87 2.62 19.67
CA ASP A 131 20.94 2.40 18.71
C ASP A 131 21.93 1.36 19.25
N GLY A 132 22.09 0.25 18.54
CA GLY A 132 22.91 -0.90 18.96
C GLY A 132 22.19 -1.93 19.86
N VAL A 133 20.89 -1.76 20.12
CA VAL A 133 20.09 -2.80 20.77
C VAL A 133 19.71 -3.86 19.74
N ASN A 134 20.39 -4.99 19.85
CA ASN A 134 20.18 -6.18 19.04
C ASN A 134 19.15 -7.10 19.70
N VAL A 135 18.01 -7.34 19.05
CA VAL A 135 16.97 -8.24 19.56
C VAL A 135 17.06 -9.58 18.84
N LEU A 136 17.27 -10.66 19.61
CA LEU A 136 17.29 -12.02 19.09
C LEU A 136 15.90 -12.64 19.23
N LEU A 137 15.38 -13.11 18.11
CA LEU A 137 14.08 -13.76 18.01
C LEU A 137 14.23 -15.20 17.55
N ARG A 138 13.34 -16.07 18.05
CA ARG A 138 13.11 -17.37 17.43
C ARG A 138 12.37 -17.17 16.09
N PRO A 139 12.54 -18.03 15.08
CA PRO A 139 11.92 -17.88 13.77
C PRO A 139 10.40 -17.72 13.84
N VAL A 140 9.74 -18.48 14.72
CA VAL A 140 8.27 -18.37 14.93
C VAL A 140 7.88 -16.98 15.47
N SER A 141 8.69 -16.40 16.36
CA SER A 141 8.45 -15.06 16.90
C SER A 141 8.71 -13.97 15.86
N ALA A 142 9.70 -14.17 14.98
CA ALA A 142 9.99 -13.30 13.86
C ALA A 142 8.82 -13.27 12.86
N GLU A 143 8.34 -14.43 12.44
CA GLU A 143 7.16 -14.55 11.57
C GLU A 143 5.89 -13.98 12.21
N SER A 144 5.71 -14.21 13.52
CA SER A 144 4.59 -13.62 14.26
C SER A 144 4.64 -12.09 14.28
N LEU A 145 5.83 -11.50 14.39
CA LEU A 145 6.02 -10.06 14.33
C LEU A 145 5.70 -9.52 12.93
N GLU A 146 6.18 -10.19 11.88
CA GLU A 146 5.91 -9.82 10.49
C GLU A 146 4.41 -9.84 10.17
N ASN A 147 3.72 -10.91 10.56
CA ASN A 147 2.27 -11.04 10.41
C ASN A 147 1.51 -9.97 11.20
N LEU A 148 1.98 -9.65 12.41
CA LEU A 148 1.38 -8.63 13.25
C LEU A 148 1.52 -7.23 12.64
N VAL A 149 2.68 -6.92 12.05
CA VAL A 149 2.92 -5.67 11.33
C VAL A 149 2.01 -5.60 10.11
N THR A 150 2.03 -6.62 9.25
CA THR A 150 1.18 -6.69 8.05
C THR A 150 -0.31 -6.52 8.38
N THR A 151 -0.80 -7.21 9.40
CA THR A 151 -2.21 -7.10 9.82
C THR A 151 -2.53 -5.73 10.41
N SER A 152 -1.58 -5.10 11.12
CA SER A 152 -1.78 -3.79 11.75
C SER A 152 -1.73 -2.65 10.73
N THR A 153 -0.93 -2.76 9.66
CA THR A 153 -0.80 -1.72 8.63
C THR A 153 -1.86 -1.80 7.54
N ALA A 154 -2.40 -3.00 7.27
CA ALA A 154 -3.38 -3.22 6.19
C ALA A 154 -4.58 -2.26 6.20
N PRO A 155 -5.25 -1.95 7.34
CA PRO A 155 -6.38 -1.03 7.36
C PRO A 155 -6.04 0.39 6.90
N PHE A 156 -4.83 0.86 7.19
CA PHE A 156 -4.36 2.17 6.74
C PHE A 156 -4.23 2.19 5.22
N VAL A 157 -3.58 1.18 4.64
CA VAL A 157 -3.36 1.10 3.20
C VAL A 157 -4.67 0.90 2.44
N ILE A 158 -5.57 0.04 2.93
CA ILE A 158 -6.88 -0.21 2.30
C ILE A 158 -7.73 1.06 2.30
N ARG A 159 -7.76 1.81 3.42
CA ARG A 159 -8.55 3.05 3.54
C ARG A 159 -8.06 4.11 2.56
N GLU A 160 -6.75 4.34 2.52
CA GLU A 160 -6.15 5.31 1.61
C GLU A 160 -6.33 4.87 0.17
N THR A 161 -6.13 3.58 -0.12
CA THR A 161 -6.37 3.01 -1.45
C THR A 161 -7.80 3.25 -1.88
N SER A 162 -8.80 2.96 -1.04
CA SER A 162 -10.23 3.21 -1.32
C SER A 162 -10.55 4.70 -1.52
N ARG A 163 -9.90 5.60 -0.77
CA ARG A 163 -10.05 7.05 -0.98
C ARG A 163 -9.46 7.50 -2.32
N ALA A 164 -8.24 7.08 -2.63
CA ALA A 164 -7.55 7.40 -3.88
C ALA A 164 -8.34 6.89 -5.10
N ALA A 165 -8.76 5.64 -5.00
CA ALA A 165 -9.73 5.00 -5.85
C ALA A 165 -10.99 5.86 -6.12
N GLN A 166 -11.70 6.29 -5.08
CA GLN A 166 -12.89 7.11 -5.22
C GLN A 166 -12.59 8.46 -5.88
N ALA A 167 -11.43 9.06 -5.58
CA ALA A 167 -10.98 10.28 -6.22
C ALA A 167 -10.76 10.07 -7.72
N LEU A 168 -10.08 8.98 -8.12
CA LEU A 168 -9.91 8.61 -9.52
C LEU A 168 -11.23 8.33 -10.24
N ASN A 169 -12.25 7.89 -9.49
CA ASN A 169 -13.60 7.64 -10.02
C ASN A 169 -14.46 8.90 -10.16
N SER A 170 -14.01 10.05 -9.64
CA SER A 170 -14.77 11.28 -9.69
C SER A 170 -14.49 12.02 -11.00
N PRO A 171 -15.47 12.21 -11.90
CA PRO A 171 -15.22 12.92 -13.15
C PRO A 171 -14.79 14.36 -12.86
N ALA A 172 -13.76 14.84 -13.57
CA ALA A 172 -13.35 16.24 -13.44
C ALA A 172 -14.52 17.16 -13.86
N PRO A 173 -14.75 18.27 -13.15
CA PRO A 173 -15.90 19.14 -13.39
C PRO A 173 -15.89 19.71 -14.82
N GLY A 174 -17.07 19.69 -15.45
CA GLY A 174 -17.26 20.12 -16.85
C GLY A 174 -17.11 18.99 -17.88
N GLY A 175 -17.60 19.22 -19.09
CA GLY A 175 -17.58 18.27 -20.21
C GLY A 175 -18.88 17.50 -20.42
N PHE A 176 -18.80 16.45 -21.25
CA PHE A 176 -19.94 15.63 -21.66
C PHE A 176 -19.73 14.18 -21.23
N LEU A 177 -20.78 13.55 -20.69
CA LEU A 177 -20.81 12.11 -20.44
C LEU A 177 -21.46 11.43 -21.65
N ILE A 178 -20.68 10.62 -22.38
CA ILE A 178 -21.17 9.76 -23.45
C ILE A 178 -21.40 8.39 -22.84
N ALA A 179 -22.60 7.83 -22.94
CA ALA A 179 -22.93 6.52 -22.40
C ALA A 179 -23.54 5.64 -23.48
N SER A 180 -23.20 4.34 -23.49
CA SER A 180 -23.96 3.35 -24.26
C SER A 180 -25.29 3.09 -23.54
N ASP A 181 -26.39 3.33 -24.24
CA ASP A 181 -27.74 2.93 -23.84
C ASP A 181 -27.89 1.41 -23.68
N GLU A 182 -27.15 0.66 -24.49
CA GLU A 182 -27.08 -0.81 -24.47
C GLU A 182 -26.13 -1.36 -23.39
N GLY A 183 -25.39 -0.48 -22.67
CA GLY A 183 -24.37 -0.87 -21.70
C GLY A 183 -23.13 -1.52 -22.33
N SER A 184 -22.96 -1.40 -23.65
CA SER A 184 -21.82 -1.95 -24.37
C SER A 184 -20.53 -1.18 -24.03
N VAL A 185 -19.40 -1.88 -24.04
CA VAL A 185 -18.10 -1.27 -23.75
C VAL A 185 -17.68 -0.41 -24.94
N LEU A 186 -17.54 0.90 -24.74
CA LEU A 186 -17.18 1.87 -25.77
C LEU A 186 -15.69 1.85 -26.13
N VAL A 187 -14.88 1.07 -25.41
CA VAL A 187 -13.45 0.87 -25.71
C VAL A 187 -13.07 -0.60 -25.69
N ASN A 188 -12.10 -0.96 -26.53
CA ASN A 188 -11.53 -2.30 -26.57
C ASN A 188 -10.32 -2.38 -25.62
N GLN A 189 -10.56 -2.47 -24.32
CA GLN A 189 -9.54 -2.79 -23.33
C GLN A 189 -9.84 -4.12 -22.64
N PRO A 190 -8.83 -5.00 -22.48
CA PRO A 190 -9.00 -6.23 -21.74
C PRO A 190 -9.22 -5.92 -20.26
N TRP A 191 -10.16 -6.65 -19.64
CA TRP A 191 -10.34 -6.62 -18.20
C TRP A 191 -9.07 -7.16 -17.51
N PRO A 192 -8.59 -6.54 -16.43
CA PRO A 192 -7.53 -7.12 -15.62
C PRO A 192 -7.97 -8.49 -15.09
N ALA A 193 -7.04 -9.44 -15.07
CA ALA A 193 -7.31 -10.82 -14.67
C ALA A 193 -7.57 -11.01 -13.17
N VAL A 194 -7.23 -10.01 -12.35
CA VAL A 194 -7.28 -10.04 -10.88
C VAL A 194 -7.87 -8.72 -10.38
N SER A 195 -8.77 -8.77 -9.40
CA SER A 195 -9.34 -7.56 -8.79
C SER A 195 -8.31 -6.85 -7.91
N LEU A 196 -8.43 -5.53 -7.78
CA LEU A 196 -7.54 -4.72 -6.94
C LEU A 196 -7.47 -5.23 -5.48
N TYR A 197 -8.60 -5.68 -4.94
CA TYR A 197 -8.70 -6.12 -3.55
C TYR A 197 -8.25 -7.56 -3.32
N ASP A 198 -8.06 -8.33 -4.40
CA ASP A 198 -7.48 -9.67 -4.32
C ASP A 198 -5.97 -9.61 -4.12
N TYR A 199 -5.35 -8.44 -4.35
CA TYR A 199 -3.96 -8.20 -4.02
C TYR A 199 -3.76 -7.97 -2.52
N PRO A 200 -2.61 -8.39 -1.95
CA PRO A 200 -2.20 -8.00 -0.62
C PRO A 200 -2.25 -6.47 -0.44
N ALA A 201 -2.66 -5.99 0.74
CA ALA A 201 -2.87 -4.56 1.00
C ALA A 201 -1.71 -3.66 0.56
N HIS A 202 -0.46 -4.10 0.78
CA HIS A 202 0.74 -3.36 0.41
C HIS A 202 0.94 -3.20 -1.11
N GLU A 203 0.39 -4.11 -1.93
CA GLU A 203 0.42 -4.01 -3.39
C GLU A 203 -0.73 -3.15 -3.95
N GLN A 204 -1.87 -3.09 -3.25
CA GLN A 204 -3.08 -2.40 -3.74
C GLN A 204 -2.80 -0.93 -4.06
N TRP A 205 -2.02 -0.24 -3.23
CA TRP A 205 -1.65 1.15 -3.47
C TRP A 205 -0.84 1.33 -4.77
N GLY A 206 0.15 0.46 -4.99
CA GLY A 206 0.99 0.50 -6.19
C GLY A 206 0.18 0.27 -7.47
N ARG A 207 -0.79 -0.64 -7.43
CA ARG A 207 -1.75 -0.89 -8.52
C ARG A 207 -2.63 0.33 -8.79
N THR A 208 -3.11 0.98 -7.73
CA THR A 208 -3.94 2.19 -7.81
C THR A 208 -3.17 3.37 -8.40
N ALA A 209 -1.93 3.59 -7.94
CA ALA A 209 -1.05 4.61 -8.49
C ALA A 209 -0.66 4.31 -9.96
N ALA A 210 -0.49 3.04 -10.33
CA ALA A 210 -0.29 2.65 -11.71
C ALA A 210 -1.54 2.99 -12.57
N ALA A 211 -2.74 2.64 -12.09
CA ALA A 211 -3.99 2.99 -12.76
C ALA A 211 -4.16 4.51 -12.93
N GLY A 212 -3.83 5.31 -11.91
CA GLY A 212 -3.77 6.76 -11.99
C GLY A 212 -2.80 7.25 -13.06
N ARG A 213 -1.58 6.68 -13.13
CA ARG A 213 -0.60 7.01 -14.19
C ARG A 213 -1.12 6.67 -15.59
N TYR A 214 -1.83 5.57 -15.77
CA TYR A 214 -2.49 5.25 -17.03
C TYR A 214 -3.56 6.28 -17.39
N ALA A 215 -4.39 6.70 -16.42
CA ALA A 215 -5.38 7.76 -16.65
C ALA A 215 -4.73 9.11 -17.02
N HIS A 216 -3.59 9.45 -16.41
CA HIS A 216 -2.82 10.65 -16.71
C HIS A 216 -2.10 10.63 -18.06
N ALA A 217 -1.42 9.51 -18.38
CA ALA A 217 -0.57 9.39 -19.57
C ALA A 217 -1.39 9.30 -20.87
N TYR A 218 -2.67 8.93 -20.77
CA TYR A 218 -3.58 8.83 -21.89
C TYR A 218 -4.81 9.74 -21.67
N PRO A 219 -4.64 11.08 -21.64
CA PRO A 219 -5.72 12.00 -21.30
C PRO A 219 -6.71 12.28 -22.46
N LEU A 220 -6.62 11.59 -23.61
CA LEU A 220 -7.51 11.79 -24.76
C LEU A 220 -8.04 10.47 -25.35
N PRO A 221 -9.25 10.49 -25.94
CA PRO A 221 -10.18 9.37 -25.97
C PRO A 221 -9.64 8.27 -26.89
N CYS A 222 -9.96 7.01 -26.61
CA CYS A 222 -10.03 5.98 -27.64
C CYS A 222 -8.96 6.08 -28.76
N ARG A 223 -7.67 5.87 -28.51
CA ARG A 223 -6.71 5.69 -29.62
C ARG A 223 -6.60 4.22 -30.01
N ARG A 224 -7.54 3.80 -30.87
CA ARG A 224 -7.22 2.95 -32.03
C ARG A 224 -8.04 3.38 -33.24
N TYR A 225 -7.93 4.64 -33.66
CA TYR A 225 -7.89 4.92 -35.09
C TYR A 225 -6.43 4.90 -35.52
N ARG A 226 -6.01 3.80 -36.15
CA ARG A 226 -4.92 3.81 -37.12
C ARG A 226 -5.49 3.28 -38.43
N TYR A 227 -5.51 4.17 -39.42
CA TYR A 227 -5.66 3.89 -40.83
C TYR A 227 -4.84 2.66 -41.27
N GLN A 228 -5.45 1.80 -42.07
CA GLN A 228 -4.80 1.20 -43.22
C GLN A 228 -5.81 1.15 -44.38
N PRO A 229 -5.60 1.90 -45.47
CA PRO A 229 -6.26 1.63 -46.74
C PRO A 229 -5.48 0.52 -47.43
N VAL A 230 -6.14 -0.60 -47.74
CA VAL A 230 -5.68 -1.55 -48.76
C VAL A 230 -6.94 -2.09 -49.43
N TYR A 231 -6.96 -1.93 -50.76
CA TYR A 231 -7.94 -2.29 -51.78
C TYR A 231 -9.09 -3.24 -51.40
#